data_AF-A0AAC9I6H0-F1
#
_entry.id   AF-A0AAC9I6H0-F1
#
_cell.length_a   1.000
_cell.length_b   1.000
_cell.length_c   1.000
_cell.angle_alpha   90.00
_cell.angle_beta   90.00
_cell.angle_gamma   90.00
#
_symmetry.space_group_name_H-M   'P 1'
#
loop_
_entity.id
_entity.type
_entity.pdbx_description
1 polymer ?
#
loop_
_entity_poly.entity_id
_entity_poly.type
_entity_poly.pdbx_seq_one_letter_code
_entity_poly.pdbx_strand_id
1 'polypeptide(L)' 'MAYNKKNYNKRAQFIIDVYKNAKHSDVPDTKIVRTIFPKFNIFISYRQWMNIKGMPIPKENQAQLSLFSA' A
#
# COMPACT_ATOMS: atom_id res chain seq x y z
N MET A 1 -11.40 -13.59 -16.03
CA MET A 1 -11.53 -12.21 -15.50
C MET A 1 -10.27 -11.44 -15.84
N ALA A 2 -10.38 -10.33 -16.58
CA ALA A 2 -9.22 -9.47 -16.83
C ALA A 2 -8.83 -8.77 -15.52
N TYR A 3 -7.61 -8.97 -15.06
CA TYR A 3 -7.12 -8.33 -13.84
C TYR A 3 -6.90 -6.84 -14.09
N ASN A 4 -7.68 -5.98 -13.43
CA ASN A 4 -7.48 -4.55 -13.52
C ASN A 4 -6.24 -4.14 -12.69
N LYS A 5 -5.08 -4.14 -13.36
CA LYS A 5 -3.78 -3.77 -12.79
C LYS A 5 -3.81 -2.37 -12.14
N LYS A 6 -4.56 -1.43 -12.69
CA LYS A 6 -4.67 -0.06 -12.15
C LYS A 6 -5.33 -0.06 -10.76
N ASN A 7 -6.44 -0.78 -10.61
CA ASN A 7 -7.13 -0.88 -9.33
C ASN A 7 -6.28 -1.61 -8.27
N TYR A 8 -5.55 -2.64 -8.69
CA TYR A 8 -4.63 -3.31 -7.80
C TYR A 8 -3.51 -2.40 -7.32
N ASN A 9 -2.87 -1.64 -8.22
CA ASN A 9 -1.81 -0.70 -7.85
C ASN A 9 -2.31 0.34 -6.84
N LYS A 10 -3.52 0.89 -7.04
CA LYS A 10 -4.15 1.82 -6.09
C LYS A 10 -4.35 1.19 -4.72
N ARG A 11 -4.86 -0.04 -4.67
CA ARG A 11 -5.04 -0.78 -3.42
C ARG A 11 -3.70 -1.07 -2.73
N ALA A 12 -2.70 -1.49 -3.50
CA ALA A 12 -1.36 -1.77 -2.98
C ALA A 12 -0.70 -0.50 -2.39
N GLN A 13 -0.83 0.63 -3.08
CA GLN A 13 -0.38 1.94 -2.61
C GLN A 13 -1.02 2.30 -1.26
N PHE A 14 -2.36 2.17 -1.17
CA PHE A 14 -3.09 2.42 0.08
C PHE A 14 -2.58 1.56 1.25
N ILE A 15 -2.37 0.26 1.02
CA ILE A 15 -1.86 -0.67 2.04
C ILE A 15 -0.46 -0.24 2.51
N ILE A 16 0.42 0.18 1.58
CA ILE A 16 1.76 0.66 1.91
C ILE A 16 1.72 1.94 2.72
N ASP A 17 0.82 2.86 2.41
CA ASP A 17 0.71 4.12 3.13
C ASP A 17 0.20 3.88 4.58
N VAL A 18 -0.77 2.98 4.76
CA VAL A 18 -1.19 2.50 6.09
C VAL A 18 -0.02 1.86 6.85
N TYR A 19 0.77 1.01 6.18
CA TYR A 19 1.95 0.39 6.79
C TYR A 19 2.99 1.42 7.23
N LYS A 20 3.32 2.40 6.37
CA LYS A 20 4.31 3.44 6.69
C LYS A 20 3.90 4.27 7.89
N ASN A 21 2.61 4.60 8.00
CA ASN A 21 2.07 5.35 9.14
C ASN A 21 2.11 4.54 10.45
N ALA A 22 2.03 3.21 10.38
CA ALA A 22 2.02 2.33 11.55
C ALA A 22 3.40 1.77 11.93
N LYS A 23 4.37 1.83 11.03
CA LYS A 23 5.69 1.22 11.21
C LYS A 23 6.59 2.15 12.03
N HIS A 24 7.01 1.65 13.19
CA HIS A 24 8.07 2.21 14.02
C HIS A 24 9.19 1.17 14.22
N SER A 25 10.34 1.57 14.77
CA SER A 25 11.51 0.69 14.98
C SER A 25 11.14 -0.59 15.71
N ASP A 26 10.28 -0.48 16.73
CA ASP A 26 10.01 -1.57 17.68
C ASP A 26 8.77 -2.40 17.31
N VAL A 27 8.08 -2.04 16.22
CA VAL A 27 6.83 -2.70 15.82
C VAL A 27 7.12 -3.73 14.72
N PRO A 28 6.94 -5.04 14.97
CA PRO A 28 7.15 -6.06 13.94
C PRO A 28 6.02 -6.05 12.90
N ASP A 29 6.35 -6.40 11.66
CA ASP A 29 5.40 -6.39 10.53
C ASP A 29 4.21 -7.33 10.77
N THR A 30 4.44 -8.46 11.44
CA THR A 30 3.39 -9.43 11.82
C THR A 30 2.34 -8.80 12.74
N LYS A 31 2.75 -7.90 13.64
CA LYS A 31 1.83 -7.17 14.53
C LYS A 31 0.98 -6.20 13.71
N ILE A 32 1.57 -5.47 12.78
CA ILE A 32 0.84 -4.52 11.90
C ILE A 32 -0.21 -5.27 11.07
N VAL A 33 0.16 -6.38 10.44
CA VAL A 33 -0.76 -7.21 9.65
C VAL A 33 -1.91 -7.75 10.51
N ARG A 34 -1.63 -8.16 11.75
CA ARG A 34 -2.64 -8.76 12.64
C ARG A 34 -3.56 -7.72 13.28
N THR A 35 -3.07 -6.54 13.66
CA THR A 35 -3.81 -5.60 14.52
C THR A 35 -4.16 -4.28 13.86
N ILE A 36 -3.34 -3.79 12.92
CA ILE A 36 -3.54 -2.49 12.29
C ILE A 36 -4.31 -2.64 10.98
N PHE A 37 -3.89 -3.55 10.10
CA PHE A 37 -4.51 -3.74 8.79
C PHE A 37 -6.04 -4.00 8.85
N PRO A 38 -6.56 -4.83 9.79
CA PRO A 38 -8.01 -5.03 9.91
C PRO A 38 -8.79 -3.75 10.26
N LYS A 39 -8.18 -2.79 10.97
CA LYS A 39 -8.83 -1.50 11.29
C LYS A 39 -9.10 -0.65 10.05
N PHE A 40 -8.37 -0.90 8.96
CA PHE A 40 -8.53 -0.24 7.66
C PHE A 40 -9.21 -1.15 6.62
N ASN A 41 -9.90 -2.20 7.07
CA ASN A 41 -10.52 -3.22 6.20
C ASN A 41 -9.54 -3.92 5.25
N ILE A 42 -8.27 -4.03 5.65
CA ILE A 42 -7.23 -4.77 4.91
C ILE A 42 -7.11 -6.16 5.54
N PHE A 43 -7.69 -7.16 4.86
CA PHE A 43 -7.63 -8.56 5.28
C PHE A 43 -6.70 -9.34 4.34
N ILE A 44 -5.41 -9.37 4.66
CA ILE A 44 -4.39 -10.09 3.89
C ILE A 44 -3.51 -10.94 4.82
N SER A 45 -2.97 -12.04 4.29
CA SER A 45 -1.99 -12.84 5.00
C SER A 45 -0.62 -12.15 5.03
N TYR A 46 0.22 -12.57 5.97
CA TYR A 46 1.60 -12.07 6.05
C TYR A 46 2.38 -12.29 4.74
N ARG A 47 2.17 -13.43 4.07
CA ARG A 47 2.79 -13.73 2.77
C ARG A 47 2.32 -12.76 1.67
N GLN A 48 1.01 -12.48 1.63
CA GLN A 48 0.46 -11.49 0.69
C GLN A 48 1.04 -10.10 0.98
N TRP A 49 1.20 -9.73 2.25
CA TRP A 49 1.86 -8.50 2.63
C TRP A 49 3.30 -8.44 2.13
N MET A 50 4.12 -9.48 2.36
CA MET A 50 5.50 -9.52 1.86
C MET A 50 5.59 -9.35 0.34
N ASN A 51 4.67 -9.97 -0.41
CA ASN A 51 4.61 -9.80 -1.87
C ASN A 51 4.28 -8.36 -2.28
N ILE A 52 3.33 -7.72 -1.59
CA ILE A 52 2.94 -6.32 -1.85
C ILE A 52 4.07 -5.36 -1.46
N LYS A 53 4.72 -5.59 -0.32
CA LYS A 53 5.83 -4.77 0.20
C LYS A 53 7.03 -4.72 -0.74
N GLY A 54 7.34 -5.84 -1.39
CA GLY A 54 8.44 -5.95 -2.37
C GLY A 54 8.08 -5.51 -3.79
N MET A 55 6.82 -5.13 -4.05
CA MET A 55 6.37 -4.79 -5.38
C MET A 55 6.78 -3.36 -5.77
N PRO A 56 7.34 -3.13 -6.98
CA PRO A 56 7.51 -1.79 -7.51
C PRO A 56 6.14 -1.23 -7.91
N ILE A 57 5.55 -0.42 -7.03
CA ILE A 57 4.28 0.27 -7.31
C ILE A 57 4.61 1.60 -8.00
N PRO A 58 4.10 1.83 -9.21
CA PRO A 58 4.29 3.11 -9.89
C PRO A 58 3.61 4.20 -9.06
N LYS A 59 4.39 5.22 -8.67
CA LYS A 59 3.82 6.44 -8.10
C LYS A 59 2.95 7.09 -9.17
N GLU A 60 1.69 7.38 -8.87
CA GLU A 60 0.89 8.18 -9.82
C GLU A 60 1.60 9.53 -10.00
N ASN A 61 1.89 9.89 -11.26
CA ASN A 61 2.62 11.10 -11.62
C ASN A 61 1.80 12.34 -11.25
N GLN A 62 1.92 12.82 -10.01
CA GLN A 62 1.35 14.10 -9.57
C GLN A 62 1.95 15.31 -10.32
N ALA A 63 3.10 15.12 -10.98
CA ALA A 63 3.81 16.15 -11.75
C ALA A 63 3.03 16.67 -12.97
N GLN A 64 1.94 16.02 -13.41
CA GLN A 64 1.17 16.51 -14.55
C GLN A 64 0.34 17.76 -14.22
N LEU A 65 -0.08 17.96 -12.98
CA LEU A 65 -0.93 19.11 -12.61
C LEU A 65 -0.15 20.40 -12.37
N SER A 66 1.13 20.31 -11.98
CA SER A 66 2.01 21.47 -11.82
C SER A 66 2.41 22.13 -13.15
N LEU A 67 2.15 21.49 -14.29
CA LEU A 67 2.40 22.05 -15.63
C LEU A 67 1.31 23.02 -16.09
N PHE A 68 0.18 23.10 -15.38
CA PHE A 68 -0.98 23.90 -15.76
C PHE A 68 -1.24 25.10 -14.83
N SER A 69 -0.39 25.35 -13.83
CA SER A 69 -0.53 26.47 -12.89
C SER A 69 0.34 27.68 -13.25
N ALA A 70 0.50 27.97 -14.55
CA ALA A 70 1.20 29.15 -15.06
C ALA A 70 0.25 30.34 -15.20
#